data_AF-A0A271J8D6-F1
#
_entry.id   AF-A0A271J8D6-F1
#
_cell.length_a   1.000
_cell.length_b   1.000
_cell.length_c   1.000
_cell.angle_alpha   90.00
_cell.angle_beta   90.00
_cell.angle_gamma   90.00
#
_symmetry.space_group_name_H-M   'P 1'
#
loop_
_entity.id
_entity.type
_entity.pdbx_description
1 polymer ?
#
loop_
_entity_poly.entity_id
_entity_poly.type
_entity_poly.pdbx_seq_one_letter_code
_entity_poly.pdbx_strand_id
1 'polypeptide(L)'
;MRTALRKTATGLTVVIAGSLPLLGLFYTIHATTTDTTPVPVMLVSDAPPAFDLDAVTDDVLWLARCIYSETKRAEEQELVAWVIRNRVETGYRGVTTYEGTVLDPYQFSAFNPGSPKRRLYTSLAPSTDSPAFVQALEVAHAVYHADASERPFPKRTRHFYSERSMVGGRAPNWSTGHAPVNPTGYRVDPRRFRFYSGVAAALHL
;
A
#
# COMPACT_ATOMS: atom_id res chain seq x y z
N MET A 1 -4.57 -35.62 -33.74
CA MET A 1 -5.01 -36.63 -32.74
C MET A 1 -3.82 -37.48 -32.34
N ARG A 2 -3.76 -37.84 -31.05
CA ARG A 2 -2.54 -37.97 -30.24
C ARG A 2 -1.66 -39.19 -30.53
N THR A 3 -0.34 -38.96 -30.42
CA THR A 3 0.77 -39.92 -30.47
C THR A 3 1.02 -40.59 -29.11
N ALA A 4 1.67 -41.76 -29.18
CA ALA A 4 1.74 -42.88 -28.24
C ALA A 4 2.57 -42.73 -26.94
N LEU A 5 2.23 -43.60 -25.97
CA LEU A 5 2.99 -43.92 -24.75
C LEU A 5 4.20 -44.84 -25.03
N ARG A 6 5.32 -44.58 -24.32
CA ARG A 6 6.52 -45.44 -24.19
C ARG A 6 6.40 -46.29 -22.91
N LYS A 7 6.51 -47.62 -22.96
CA LYS A 7 7.69 -48.52 -22.96
C LYS A 7 8.29 -48.79 -21.57
N THR A 8 8.02 -50.00 -21.07
CA THR A 8 8.65 -50.72 -19.95
C THR A 8 9.88 -51.51 -20.41
N ALA A 9 10.89 -51.71 -19.56
CA ALA A 9 11.60 -52.99 -19.35
C ALA A 9 12.74 -52.87 -18.31
N THR A 10 13.03 -54.02 -17.72
CA THR A 10 13.65 -54.31 -16.44
C THR A 10 15.16 -54.61 -16.57
N GLY A 11 15.88 -54.63 -15.44
CA GLY A 11 17.34 -54.60 -15.36
C GLY A 11 18.11 -55.89 -15.67
N LEU A 12 19.44 -55.83 -15.47
CA LEU A 12 20.29 -57.01 -15.31
C LEU A 12 21.54 -56.67 -14.48
N THR A 13 21.78 -57.51 -13.46
CA THR A 13 22.92 -57.52 -12.54
C THR A 13 24.06 -58.35 -13.14
N VAL A 14 25.32 -57.95 -12.92
CA VAL A 14 26.48 -58.85 -13.03
C VAL A 14 27.36 -58.70 -11.79
N VAL A 15 27.68 -59.83 -11.17
CA VAL A 15 28.59 -60.01 -10.03
C VAL A 15 29.92 -60.54 -10.58
N ILE A 16 31.05 -59.99 -10.13
CA ILE A 16 32.33 -60.72 -10.10
C ILE A 16 33.03 -60.43 -8.77
N ALA A 17 33.41 -61.52 -8.10
CA ALA A 17 34.12 -61.58 -6.83
C ALA A 17 35.65 -61.53 -7.03
N GLY A 18 36.39 -61.07 -6.01
CA GLY A 18 37.84 -61.23 -5.95
C GLY A 18 38.53 -60.46 -4.80
N SER A 19 38.67 -61.14 -3.65
CA SER A 19 39.88 -61.25 -2.81
C SER A 19 40.58 -60.01 -2.15
N LEU A 20 40.58 -60.04 -0.81
CA LEU A 20 41.32 -59.30 0.26
C LEU A 20 42.88 -59.24 0.10
N PRO A 21 43.68 -58.45 0.88
CA PRO A 21 43.47 -58.05 2.29
C PRO A 21 43.92 -56.64 2.75
N LEU A 22 43.64 -56.41 4.05
CA LEU A 22 43.89 -55.28 4.94
C LEU A 22 45.26 -54.56 4.85
N LEU A 23 45.21 -53.24 5.03
CA LEU A 23 46.15 -52.49 5.88
C LEU A 23 45.45 -51.24 6.42
N GLY A 24 45.23 -51.23 7.75
CA GLY A 24 44.60 -50.13 8.46
C GLY A 24 45.57 -48.96 8.65
N LEU A 25 45.09 -47.77 8.34
CA LEU A 25 45.66 -46.51 8.83
C LEU A 25 44.53 -45.72 9.47
N PHE A 26 44.48 -45.72 10.80
CA PHE A 26 43.59 -44.85 11.56
C PHE A 26 44.14 -43.42 11.46
N TYR A 27 43.53 -42.59 10.61
CA TYR A 27 43.74 -41.14 10.66
C TYR A 27 42.64 -40.54 11.54
N THR A 28 42.98 -40.19 12.77
CA THR A 28 42.09 -39.46 13.67
C THR A 28 42.01 -38.01 13.17
N ILE A 29 40.97 -37.68 12.41
CA ILE A 29 40.62 -36.28 12.16
C ILE A 29 39.97 -35.76 13.44
N HIS A 30 40.65 -34.87 14.15
CA HIS A 30 39.98 -34.05 15.17
C HIS A 30 39.02 -33.11 14.45
N ALA A 31 37.73 -33.40 14.50
CA ALA A 31 36.70 -32.45 14.14
C ALA A 31 36.74 -31.34 15.19
N THR A 32 37.33 -30.19 14.84
CA THR A 32 37.16 -28.97 15.62
C THR A 32 35.70 -28.58 15.48
N THR A 33 34.90 -28.84 16.50
CA THR A 33 33.54 -28.32 16.60
C THR A 33 33.64 -26.81 16.69
N THR A 34 33.54 -26.10 15.56
CA THR A 34 33.17 -24.69 15.58
C THR A 34 31.72 -24.64 16.05
N ASP A 35 31.56 -24.41 17.34
CA ASP A 35 30.30 -24.02 17.97
C ASP A 35 29.84 -22.70 17.34
N THR A 36 29.18 -22.82 16.20
CA THR A 36 28.49 -21.72 15.55
C THR A 36 27.08 -21.78 16.09
N THR A 37 26.82 -21.05 17.17
CA THR A 37 25.46 -20.75 17.57
C THR A 37 24.76 -20.15 16.33
N PRO A 38 23.68 -20.75 15.81
CA PRO A 38 22.94 -20.11 14.75
C PRO A 38 22.32 -18.85 15.34
N VAL A 39 22.90 -17.70 14.99
CA VAL A 39 22.24 -16.41 15.21
C VAL A 39 20.87 -16.53 14.53
N PRO A 40 19.75 -16.37 15.24
CA PRO A 40 18.45 -16.45 14.63
C PRO A 40 18.37 -15.33 13.59
N VAL A 41 18.42 -15.71 12.31
CA VAL A 41 18.06 -14.81 11.21
C VAL A 41 16.57 -14.57 11.37
N MET A 42 16.24 -13.51 12.11
CA MET A 42 14.88 -13.01 12.19
C MET A 42 14.54 -12.56 10.77
N LEU A 43 13.82 -13.43 10.04
CA LEU A 43 13.23 -13.09 8.75
C LEU A 43 12.25 -11.95 9.01
N VAL A 44 12.72 -10.71 8.92
CA VAL A 44 11.85 -9.55 8.80
C VAL A 44 11.17 -9.74 7.45
N SER A 45 9.91 -10.16 7.48
CA SER A 45 9.12 -10.25 6.27
C SER A 45 8.93 -8.83 5.75
N ASP A 46 9.46 -8.53 4.55
CA ASP A 46 9.23 -7.25 3.86
C ASP A 46 7.77 -7.10 3.37
N ALA A 47 6.89 -8.05 3.70
CA ALA A 47 5.48 -7.97 3.37
C ALA A 47 4.77 -6.95 4.29
N PRO A 48 3.88 -6.11 3.74
CA PRO A 48 2.98 -5.30 4.56
C PRO A 48 2.26 -6.18 5.59
N PRO A 49 1.99 -5.67 6.80
CA PRO A 49 1.19 -6.40 7.78
C PRO A 49 -0.17 -6.79 7.16
N ALA A 50 -0.75 -7.89 7.63
CA ALA A 50 -2.13 -8.21 7.26
C ALA A 50 -3.07 -7.20 7.93
N PHE A 51 -4.17 -6.85 7.25
CA PHE A 51 -5.20 -5.99 7.84
C PHE A 51 -5.88 -6.71 9.01
N ASP A 52 -5.93 -6.04 10.16
CA ASP A 52 -6.65 -6.46 11.35
C ASP A 52 -7.47 -5.28 11.87
N LEU A 53 -8.78 -5.50 12.03
CA LEU A 53 -9.73 -4.47 12.45
C LEU A 53 -9.47 -4.03 13.90
N ASP A 54 -8.98 -4.93 14.75
CA ASP A 54 -8.72 -4.67 16.16
C ASP A 54 -7.37 -3.95 16.38
N ALA A 55 -6.53 -3.89 15.34
CA ALA A 55 -5.20 -3.28 15.37
C ALA A 55 -5.07 -1.99 14.52
N VAL A 56 -6.20 -1.37 14.14
CA VAL A 56 -6.20 -0.11 13.37
C VAL A 56 -5.56 1.02 14.17
N THR A 57 -4.47 1.57 13.65
CA THR A 57 -3.79 2.74 14.23
C THR A 57 -4.55 4.04 13.95
N ASP A 58 -4.28 5.09 14.73
CA ASP A 58 -4.90 6.41 14.53
C ASP A 58 -4.63 6.99 13.13
N ASP A 59 -3.42 6.80 12.60
CA ASP A 59 -3.06 7.27 11.25
C ASP A 59 -3.92 6.59 10.16
N VAL A 60 -4.04 5.25 10.24
CA VAL A 60 -4.88 4.48 9.32
C VAL A 60 -6.34 4.89 9.46
N LEU A 61 -6.81 5.12 10.69
CA LEU A 61 -8.17 5.56 10.96
C LEU A 61 -8.45 6.94 10.35
N TRP A 62 -7.55 7.91 10.51
CA TRP A 62 -7.70 9.24 9.91
C TRP A 62 -7.66 9.21 8.39
N LEU A 63 -6.78 8.40 7.80
CA LEU A 63 -6.74 8.15 6.36
C LEU A 63 -8.07 7.55 5.87
N ALA A 64 -8.58 6.51 6.53
CA ALA A 64 -9.83 5.84 6.20
C ALA A 64 -11.05 6.78 6.30
N ARG A 65 -11.16 7.55 7.38
CA ARG A 65 -12.22 8.57 7.56
C ARG A 65 -12.25 9.53 6.39
N CYS A 66 -11.07 9.98 5.95
CA CYS A 66 -10.95 10.93 4.87
C CYS A 66 -11.37 10.33 3.52
N ILE A 67 -10.76 9.21 3.10
CA ILE A 67 -11.07 8.61 1.79
C ILE A 67 -12.53 8.14 1.71
N TYR A 68 -13.10 7.67 2.82
CA TYR A 68 -14.51 7.34 2.90
C TYR A 68 -15.40 8.57 2.69
N SER A 69 -15.01 9.74 3.18
CA SER A 69 -15.78 10.97 2.98
C SER A 69 -15.76 11.45 1.53
N GLU A 70 -14.68 11.17 0.79
CA GLU A 70 -14.49 11.60 -0.59
C GLU A 70 -15.16 10.65 -1.60
N THR A 71 -15.13 9.34 -1.34
CA THR A 71 -15.75 8.35 -2.23
C THR A 71 -16.03 7.01 -1.54
N LYS A 72 -16.94 6.21 -2.14
CA LYS A 72 -17.28 4.85 -1.71
C LYS A 72 -16.67 3.76 -2.60
N ARG A 73 -15.95 4.14 -3.66
CA ARG A 73 -15.36 3.19 -4.62
C ARG A 73 -13.91 2.90 -4.24
N ALA A 74 -13.55 1.63 -4.05
CA ALA A 74 -12.23 1.22 -3.57
C ALA A 74 -11.08 1.79 -4.41
N GLU A 75 -11.13 1.66 -5.74
CA GLU A 75 -10.10 2.20 -6.63
C GLU A 75 -9.90 3.71 -6.49
N GLU A 76 -10.98 4.46 -6.24
CA GLU A 76 -10.91 5.90 -6.04
C GLU A 76 -10.39 6.25 -4.63
N GLN A 77 -10.79 5.46 -3.62
CA GLN A 77 -10.29 5.59 -2.25
C GLN A 77 -8.77 5.41 -2.22
N GLU A 78 -8.23 4.45 -2.97
CA GLU A 78 -6.79 4.19 -3.06
C GLU A 78 -6.02 5.39 -3.64
N LEU A 79 -6.51 5.96 -4.73
CA LEU A 79 -5.88 7.13 -5.35
C LEU A 79 -5.92 8.36 -4.44
N VAL A 80 -7.03 8.58 -3.72
CA VAL A 80 -7.13 9.66 -2.73
C VAL A 80 -6.21 9.38 -1.54
N ALA A 81 -6.10 8.13 -1.09
CA ALA A 81 -5.19 7.74 -0.01
C ALA A 81 -3.72 8.05 -0.37
N TRP A 82 -3.30 7.75 -1.60
CA TRP A 82 -1.97 8.10 -2.08
C TRP A 82 -1.72 9.61 -2.13
N VAL A 83 -2.74 10.43 -2.46
CA VAL A 83 -2.62 11.89 -2.37
C VAL A 83 -2.42 12.34 -0.92
N ILE A 84 -3.17 11.78 0.03
CA ILE A 84 -3.04 12.13 1.45
C ILE A 84 -1.65 11.73 1.97
N ARG A 85 -1.21 10.50 1.69
CA ARG A 85 0.14 10.03 2.03
C ARG A 85 1.22 10.94 1.43
N ASN A 86 1.04 11.39 0.18
CA ASN A 86 1.96 12.36 -0.44
C ASN A 86 2.00 13.71 0.30
N ARG A 87 0.86 14.21 0.77
CA ARG A 87 0.81 15.46 1.55
C ARG A 87 1.58 15.30 2.87
N VAL A 88 1.32 14.21 3.59
CA VAL A 88 2.02 13.85 4.83
C VAL A 88 3.53 13.76 4.59
N GLU A 89 3.95 12.92 3.64
CA GLU A 89 5.37 12.67 3.37
C GLU A 89 6.14 13.87 2.79
N THR A 90 5.43 14.85 2.22
CA THR A 90 6.06 16.08 1.69
C THR A 90 5.91 17.28 2.62
N GLY A 91 5.29 17.11 3.80
CA GLY A 91 5.03 18.21 4.71
C GLY A 91 4.21 19.33 4.05
N TYR A 92 3.20 18.98 3.25
CA TYR A 92 2.40 19.97 2.53
C TYR A 92 1.80 20.98 3.52
N ARG A 93 2.07 22.27 3.31
CA ARG A 93 1.73 23.37 4.22
C ARG A 93 2.30 23.25 5.65
N GLY A 94 3.41 22.53 5.80
CA GLY A 94 4.04 22.30 7.11
C GLY A 94 3.38 21.21 7.94
N VAL A 95 2.45 20.43 7.36
CA VAL A 95 1.71 19.38 8.08
C VAL A 95 2.23 18.00 7.72
N THR A 96 2.59 17.20 8.73
CA THR A 96 3.26 15.89 8.58
C THR A 96 2.54 14.74 9.28
N THR A 97 1.27 14.92 9.66
CA THR A 97 0.43 13.85 10.24
C THR A 97 -0.82 13.65 9.40
N TYR A 98 -1.39 12.44 9.45
CA TYR A 98 -2.63 12.14 8.73
C TYR A 98 -3.79 12.96 9.29
N GLU A 99 -3.96 12.99 10.61
CA GLU A 99 -4.95 13.85 11.28
C GLU A 99 -4.81 15.31 10.85
N GLY A 100 -3.60 15.87 10.96
CA GLY A 100 -3.35 17.26 10.60
C GLY A 100 -3.68 17.53 9.14
N THR A 101 -3.31 16.62 8.24
CA THR A 101 -3.57 16.76 6.80
C THR A 101 -5.07 16.75 6.48
N VAL A 102 -5.83 15.91 7.19
CA VAL A 102 -7.29 15.80 7.04
C VAL A 102 -8.01 17.01 7.63
N LEU A 103 -7.51 17.54 8.75
CA LEU A 103 -8.09 18.68 9.45
C LEU A 103 -7.59 20.04 8.95
N ASP A 104 -6.57 20.09 8.10
CA ASP A 104 -6.08 21.33 7.45
C ASP A 104 -7.23 22.01 6.69
N PRO A 105 -7.56 23.28 7.03
CA PRO A 105 -8.71 23.97 6.46
C PRO A 105 -8.76 23.95 4.94
N TYR A 106 -9.96 23.68 4.44
CA TYR A 106 -10.33 23.68 3.02
C TYR A 106 -9.64 22.62 2.18
N GLN A 107 -8.94 21.65 2.81
CA GLN A 107 -8.38 20.49 2.11
C GLN A 107 -9.43 19.42 1.81
N PHE A 108 -10.35 19.17 2.76
CA PHE A 108 -11.40 18.15 2.66
C PHE A 108 -12.72 18.71 3.20
N SER A 109 -13.70 18.88 2.31
CA SER A 109 -14.92 19.65 2.61
C SER A 109 -15.72 19.10 3.81
N ALA A 110 -15.73 17.78 3.97
CA ALA A 110 -16.42 17.10 5.07
C ALA A 110 -15.86 17.51 6.44
N PHE A 111 -14.56 17.83 6.51
CA PHE A 111 -13.84 18.13 7.74
C PHE A 111 -13.67 19.62 7.99
N ASN A 112 -14.12 20.53 7.11
CA ASN A 112 -13.97 21.96 7.36
C ASN A 112 -14.67 22.40 8.66
N PRO A 113 -14.12 23.41 9.38
CA PRO A 113 -14.83 24.04 10.49
C PRO A 113 -16.25 24.46 10.06
N GLY A 114 -17.25 24.14 10.87
CA GLY A 114 -18.67 24.42 10.58
C GLY A 114 -19.35 23.48 9.58
N SER A 115 -18.63 22.52 8.98
CA SER A 115 -19.27 21.50 8.13
C SER A 115 -20.26 20.66 8.94
N PRO A 116 -21.52 20.51 8.50
CA PRO A 116 -22.50 19.66 9.19
C PRO A 116 -22.11 18.17 9.18
N LYS A 117 -21.21 17.78 8.24
CA LYS A 117 -20.71 16.40 8.11
C LYS A 117 -19.51 16.11 9.02
N ARG A 118 -18.88 17.14 9.61
CA ARG A 118 -17.62 16.98 10.35
C ARG A 118 -17.77 15.97 11.47
N ARG A 119 -18.78 16.16 12.33
CA ARG A 119 -19.06 15.24 13.46
C ARG A 119 -19.23 13.79 13.00
N LEU A 120 -19.99 13.56 11.92
CA LEU A 120 -20.23 12.21 11.39
C LEU A 120 -18.92 11.51 11.03
N TYR A 121 -18.06 12.17 10.26
CA TYR A 121 -16.83 11.52 9.77
C TYR A 121 -15.74 11.43 10.84
N THR A 122 -15.63 12.41 11.75
CA THR A 122 -14.67 12.35 12.85
C THR A 122 -15.05 11.31 13.90
N SER A 123 -16.32 10.92 14.01
CA SER A 123 -16.77 9.91 14.98
C SER A 123 -16.73 8.47 14.47
N LEU A 124 -16.40 8.24 13.19
CA LEU A 124 -16.29 6.88 12.66
C LEU A 124 -15.16 6.13 13.39
N ALA A 125 -15.43 4.91 13.83
CA ALA A 125 -14.49 4.04 14.50
C ALA A 125 -14.48 2.67 13.80
N PRO A 126 -13.40 1.88 13.94
CA PRO A 126 -13.36 0.50 13.46
C PRO A 126 -14.56 -0.29 14.00
N SER A 127 -15.42 -0.76 13.10
CA SER A 127 -16.57 -1.59 13.43
C SER A 127 -17.02 -2.33 12.18
N THR A 128 -17.47 -3.57 12.36
CA THR A 128 -18.06 -4.41 11.31
C THR A 128 -19.45 -3.96 10.87
N ASP A 129 -20.09 -3.05 11.61
CA ASP A 129 -21.45 -2.55 11.33
C ASP A 129 -21.55 -1.73 10.04
N SER A 130 -20.41 -1.32 9.47
CA SER A 130 -20.34 -0.56 8.23
C SER A 130 -19.35 -1.18 7.24
N PRO A 131 -19.77 -2.14 6.41
CA PRO A 131 -18.89 -2.78 5.43
C PRO A 131 -18.19 -1.78 4.48
N ALA A 132 -18.87 -0.70 4.13
CA ALA A 132 -18.29 0.34 3.27
C ALA A 132 -17.19 1.16 3.99
N PHE A 133 -17.24 1.26 5.32
CA PHE A 133 -16.16 1.87 6.11
C PHE A 133 -15.03 0.88 6.38
N VAL A 134 -15.33 -0.40 6.58
CA VAL A 134 -14.32 -1.48 6.63
C VAL A 134 -13.50 -1.50 5.34
N GLN A 135 -14.13 -1.42 4.18
CA GLN A 135 -13.41 -1.29 2.90
C GLN A 135 -12.45 -0.08 2.88
N ALA A 136 -12.88 1.06 3.44
CA ALA A 136 -12.00 2.23 3.53
C ALA A 136 -10.84 2.01 4.51
N LEU A 137 -11.04 1.26 5.60
CA LEU A 137 -9.99 0.87 6.52
C LEU A 137 -8.98 -0.07 5.85
N GLU A 138 -9.44 -1.05 5.08
CA GLU A 138 -8.59 -1.97 4.31
C GLU A 138 -7.74 -1.22 3.28
N VAL A 139 -8.36 -0.33 2.50
CA VAL A 139 -7.65 0.49 1.51
C VAL A 139 -6.65 1.43 2.19
N ALA A 140 -7.04 2.09 3.27
CA ALA A 140 -6.16 2.97 4.03
C ALA A 140 -4.96 2.21 4.60
N HIS A 141 -5.19 1.03 5.17
CA HIS A 141 -4.15 0.17 5.71
C HIS A 141 -3.17 -0.26 4.62
N ALA A 142 -3.67 -0.74 3.48
CA ALA A 142 -2.85 -1.14 2.35
C ALA A 142 -1.96 0.03 1.88
N VAL A 143 -2.53 1.21 1.65
CA VAL A 143 -1.77 2.38 1.18
C VAL A 143 -0.83 2.94 2.24
N TYR A 144 -1.16 2.86 3.52
CA TYR A 144 -0.27 3.31 4.60
C TYR A 144 1.01 2.46 4.66
N HIS A 145 0.88 1.14 4.49
CA HIS A 145 1.99 0.19 4.55
C HIS A 145 2.67 -0.12 3.22
N ALA A 146 2.09 0.27 2.07
CA ALA A 146 2.65 0.01 0.75
C ALA A 146 4.06 0.58 0.56
N ASP A 147 4.86 -0.05 -0.30
CA ASP A 147 6.16 0.50 -0.67
C ASP A 147 6.00 1.79 -1.50
N ALA A 148 6.98 2.69 -1.42
CA ALA A 148 6.93 3.95 -2.18
C ALA A 148 6.90 3.74 -3.70
N SER A 149 7.40 2.61 -4.20
CA SER A 149 7.40 2.22 -5.62
C SER A 149 6.03 1.83 -6.16
N GLU A 150 5.08 1.47 -5.30
CA GLU A 150 3.70 1.13 -5.68
C GLU A 150 2.86 2.36 -6.01
N ARG A 151 3.39 3.55 -5.73
CA ARG A 151 2.69 4.81 -5.92
C ARG A 151 2.27 5.00 -7.39
N PRO A 152 0.99 5.28 -7.67
CA PRO A 152 0.49 5.32 -9.04
C PRO A 152 0.79 6.63 -9.77
N PHE A 153 1.38 7.63 -9.10
CA PHE A 153 1.75 8.92 -9.68
C PHE A 153 2.98 9.51 -8.96
N PRO A 154 3.62 10.58 -9.47
CA PRO A 154 4.75 11.19 -8.77
C PRO A 154 4.39 11.62 -7.35
N LYS A 155 5.33 11.52 -6.39
CA LYS A 155 5.16 11.93 -4.98
C LYS A 155 4.69 13.39 -4.79
N ARG A 156 4.92 14.26 -5.78
CA ARG A 156 4.43 15.65 -5.80
C ARG A 156 2.97 15.80 -6.23
N THR A 157 2.28 14.71 -6.55
CA THR A 157 0.84 14.68 -6.82
C THR A 157 0.08 14.81 -5.50
N ARG A 158 -0.36 16.03 -5.21
CA ARG A 158 -0.93 16.40 -3.90
C ARG A 158 -2.30 17.05 -4.02
N HIS A 159 -2.81 17.19 -5.24
CA HIS A 159 -4.03 17.91 -5.52
C HIS A 159 -4.93 17.04 -6.38
N PHE A 160 -6.20 17.04 -6.05
CA PHE A 160 -7.23 16.47 -6.89
C PHE A 160 -8.50 17.31 -6.76
N TYR A 161 -9.40 17.18 -7.72
CA TYR A 161 -10.79 17.58 -7.55
C TYR A 161 -11.72 16.65 -8.32
N SER A 162 -12.97 16.61 -7.89
CA SER A 162 -14.07 16.00 -8.61
C SER A 162 -14.86 17.07 -9.32
N GLU A 163 -14.98 16.97 -10.65
CA GLU A 163 -15.79 17.89 -11.45
C GLU A 163 -17.27 17.86 -11.00
N ARG A 164 -17.76 16.68 -10.58
CA ARG A 164 -19.11 16.52 -10.01
C ARG A 164 -19.32 17.31 -8.72
N SER A 165 -18.24 17.59 -7.98
CA SER A 165 -18.29 18.38 -6.74
C SER A 165 -18.10 19.87 -6.99
N MET A 166 -17.82 20.30 -8.23
CA MET A 166 -17.61 21.69 -8.57
C MET A 166 -18.91 22.38 -8.96
N VAL A 167 -19.29 23.41 -8.20
CA VAL A 167 -20.49 24.22 -8.48
C VAL A 167 -20.31 24.98 -9.80
N GLY A 168 -21.30 24.86 -10.68
CA GLY A 168 -21.31 25.55 -11.98
C GLY A 168 -20.22 25.07 -12.96
N GLY A 169 -19.64 23.89 -12.74
CA GLY A 169 -18.62 23.30 -13.62
C GLY A 169 -17.27 24.03 -13.60
N ARG A 170 -17.06 24.94 -12.64
CA ARG A 170 -15.80 25.70 -12.53
C ARG A 170 -14.71 24.82 -11.96
N ALA A 171 -13.54 24.75 -12.59
CA ALA A 171 -12.38 24.10 -11.99
C ALA A 171 -11.81 24.99 -10.86
N PRO A 172 -11.13 24.42 -9.85
CA PRO A 172 -10.44 25.22 -8.84
C PRO A 172 -9.37 26.10 -9.46
N ASN A 173 -9.21 27.34 -8.99
CA ASN A 173 -8.25 28.29 -9.56
C ASN A 173 -6.81 27.73 -9.61
N TRP A 174 -6.40 26.98 -8.59
CA TRP A 174 -5.07 26.35 -8.52
C TRP A 174 -4.81 25.33 -9.63
N SER A 175 -5.85 24.82 -10.29
CA SER A 175 -5.70 23.86 -11.41
C SER A 175 -5.45 24.56 -12.76
N THR A 176 -5.67 25.88 -12.82
CA THR A 176 -5.49 26.67 -14.04
C THR A 176 -4.04 26.62 -14.50
N GLY A 177 -3.81 26.30 -15.77
CA GLY A 177 -2.46 26.21 -16.35
C GLY A 177 -1.69 24.93 -15.99
N HIS A 178 -2.29 24.01 -15.23
CA HIS A 178 -1.69 22.71 -14.93
C HIS A 178 -2.37 21.58 -15.72
N ALA A 179 -1.57 20.65 -16.24
CA ALA A 179 -2.09 19.43 -16.85
C ALA A 179 -2.36 18.35 -15.77
N PRO A 180 -3.48 17.60 -15.86
CA PRO A 180 -3.72 16.50 -14.95
C PRO A 180 -2.73 15.35 -15.19
N VAL A 181 -2.39 14.66 -14.10
CA VAL A 181 -1.59 13.43 -14.11
C VAL A 181 -2.53 12.24 -14.18
N ASN A 182 -2.22 11.30 -15.07
CA ASN A 182 -2.91 10.01 -15.15
C ASN A 182 -2.21 9.01 -14.22
N PRO A 183 -2.92 8.39 -13.26
CA PRO A 183 -2.32 7.36 -12.43
C PRO A 183 -1.99 6.09 -13.25
N THR A 184 -0.80 5.53 -13.06
CA THR A 184 -0.32 4.30 -13.70
C THR A 184 -1.17 3.11 -13.26
N GLY A 185 -1.72 2.36 -14.22
CA GLY A 185 -2.52 1.17 -13.93
C GLY A 185 -4.01 1.42 -13.68
N TYR A 186 -4.46 2.68 -13.67
CA TYR A 186 -5.86 3.03 -13.38
C TYR A 186 -6.55 3.65 -14.59
N ARG A 187 -7.86 3.39 -14.70
CA ARG A 187 -8.76 4.10 -15.61
C ARG A 187 -9.67 5.01 -14.79
N VAL A 188 -9.26 6.26 -14.62
CA VAL A 188 -10.01 7.25 -13.83
C VAL A 188 -11.02 7.97 -14.72
N ASP A 189 -12.29 8.03 -14.32
CA ASP A 189 -13.27 8.93 -14.93
C ASP A 189 -12.88 10.38 -14.60
N PRO A 190 -12.47 11.20 -15.59
CA PRO A 190 -12.03 12.57 -15.34
C PRO A 190 -13.15 13.48 -14.81
N ARG A 191 -14.42 13.07 -14.91
CA ARG A 191 -15.54 13.79 -14.28
C ARG A 191 -15.60 13.51 -12.78
N ARG A 192 -15.01 12.41 -12.31
CA ARG A 192 -14.96 12.03 -10.89
C ARG A 192 -13.67 12.47 -10.24
N PHE A 193 -12.51 12.26 -10.87
CA PHE A 193 -11.25 12.71 -10.32
C PHE A 193 -10.27 13.14 -11.39
N ARG A 194 -9.61 14.28 -11.14
CA ARG A 194 -8.43 14.75 -11.85
C ARG A 194 -7.34 15.01 -10.83
N PHE A 195 -6.14 14.46 -11.05
CA PHE A 195 -5.00 14.57 -10.15
C PHE A 195 -3.96 15.54 -10.71
N TYR A 196 -3.25 16.27 -9.86
CA TYR A 196 -2.28 17.28 -10.29
C TYR A 196 -1.02 17.22 -9.44
N SER A 197 0.12 17.37 -10.12
CA SER A 197 1.45 17.35 -9.53
C SER A 197 2.14 18.70 -9.63
N GLY A 198 2.98 19.02 -8.65
CA GLY A 198 3.82 20.22 -8.68
C GLY A 198 3.08 21.53 -8.45
N VAL A 199 1.79 21.48 -8.08
CA VAL A 199 1.04 22.67 -7.64
C VAL A 199 1.63 23.15 -6.31
N ALA A 200 2.04 24.41 -6.27
CA ALA A 200 2.58 25.03 -5.06
C ALA A 200 1.47 25.19 -4.02
N ALA A 201 1.85 25.18 -2.74
CA ALA A 201 0.92 25.60 -1.70
C ALA A 201 0.60 27.09 -1.94
N ALA A 202 -0.69 27.43 -1.99
CA ALA A 202 -1.08 28.83 -1.92
C ALA A 202 -0.62 29.36 -0.56
N LEU A 203 0.27 30.36 -0.57
CA LEU A 203 0.60 31.13 0.62
C LEU A 203 -0.72 31.77 1.08
N HIS A 204 -1.20 31.35 2.24
CA HIS A 204 -2.21 32.14 2.94
C HIS A 204 -1.49 33.40 3.44
N LEU A 205 -1.66 34.50 2.71
CA LEU A 205 -1.46 35.84 3.24
C LEU A 205 -2.69 36.26 4.04
#